data_AF-A0A367LVT7-F1
#
_entry.id   AF-A0A367LVT7-F1
#
_cell.length_a   1.000
_cell.length_b   1.000
_cell.length_c   1.000
_cell.angle_alpha   90.00
_cell.angle_beta   90.00
_cell.angle_gamma   90.00
#
_symmetry.space_group_name_H-M   'P 1'
#
loop_
_entity.id
_entity.type
_entity.pdbx_description
1 polymer ?
#
loop_
_entity_poly.entity_id
_entity_poly.type
_entity_poly.pdbx_seq_one_letter_code
_entity_poly.pdbx_strand_id
1 'polypeptide(L)'
;KAGLRSNNIDPNARHCMASAVMGFMRSFGMDEPMGCYDDIEATDSFVLWGSNMAEMHPVLWSRVTDRRLSAPQVKVAVLSTFEHRSFELADLPMVFKPQTALIILNY
;
A
#
# COMPACT_ATOMS: atom_id res chain seq x y z
N LYS A 1 -13.92 29.34 -3.72
CA LYS A 1 -14.34 28.22 -2.85
C LYS A 1 -15.61 28.64 -2.11
N ALA A 2 -16.64 27.79 -2.23
CA ALA A 2 -18.08 28.02 -2.17
C ALA A 2 -18.61 29.13 -1.24
N GLY A 3 -19.37 30.08 -1.82
CA GLY A 3 -20.39 30.97 -1.21
C GLY A 3 -20.04 31.76 0.06
N LEU A 4 -19.72 31.05 1.14
CA LEU A 4 -19.55 31.53 2.51
C LEU A 4 -18.16 32.12 2.81
N ARG A 5 -17.26 32.18 1.82
CA ARG A 5 -15.89 32.70 1.95
C ARG A 5 -15.10 32.10 3.13
N SER A 6 -15.41 30.85 3.51
CA SER A 6 -14.71 30.09 4.54
C SER A 6 -13.99 28.90 3.92
N ASN A 7 -12.80 28.60 4.42
CA ASN A 7 -12.03 27.41 4.06
C ASN A 7 -12.17 26.28 5.11
N ASN A 8 -13.10 26.41 6.06
CA ASN A 8 -13.36 25.40 7.09
C ASN A 8 -14.16 24.22 6.50
N ILE A 9 -13.56 23.51 5.56
CA ILE A 9 -14.10 22.33 4.90
C ILE A 9 -12.98 21.30 4.79
N ASP A 10 -13.15 20.15 5.44
CA ASP A 10 -12.17 19.08 5.44
C ASP A 10 -12.89 17.72 5.40
N PRO A 11 -12.53 16.82 4.48
CA PRO A 11 -13.22 15.53 4.31
C PRO A 11 -12.65 14.44 5.24
N ASN A 12 -13.37 13.33 5.39
CA ASN A 12 -12.84 12.12 6.04
C ASN A 12 -11.55 11.60 5.39
N ALA A 13 -11.32 11.88 4.11
CA ALA A 13 -10.09 11.57 3.39
C ALA A 13 -8.84 12.17 4.04
N ARG A 14 -9.00 13.20 4.90
CA ARG A 14 -7.93 13.69 5.78
C ARG A 14 -7.31 12.58 6.64
N HIS A 15 -8.14 11.70 7.19
CA HIS A 15 -7.70 10.60 8.05
C HIS A 15 -7.12 9.42 7.26
N CYS A 16 -7.16 9.46 5.92
CA CYS A 16 -6.76 8.35 5.07
C CYS A 16 -5.62 8.77 4.11
N MET A 17 -5.91 9.66 3.15
CA MET A 17 -5.05 9.91 2.00
C MET A 17 -4.18 11.17 2.14
N ALA A 18 -4.39 12.02 3.15
CA ALA A 18 -3.66 13.28 3.29
C ALA A 18 -2.13 13.13 3.27
N SER A 19 -1.61 12.10 3.93
CA SER A 19 -0.17 11.81 3.95
C SER A 19 0.34 11.37 2.58
N ALA A 20 -0.45 10.58 1.83
CA ALA A 20 -0.11 10.14 0.48
C ALA A 20 -0.09 11.34 -0.49
N VAL A 21 -1.13 12.18 -0.49
CA VAL A 21 -1.20 13.39 -1.33
C VAL A 21 0.00 14.30 -1.08
N MET A 22 0.35 14.54 0.19
CA MET A 22 1.52 15.36 0.51
C MET A 22 2.84 14.73 0.04
N GLY A 23 2.95 13.40 0.07
CA GLY A 23 4.08 12.68 -0.52
C GLY A 23 4.16 12.87 -2.04
N PHE A 24 3.05 12.65 -2.75
CA PHE A 24 2.94 12.84 -4.20
C PHE A 24 3.31 14.26 -4.63
N MET A 25 2.74 15.28 -3.95
CA MET A 25 3.03 16.68 -4.25
C MET A 25 4.50 17.05 -4.02
N ARG A 26 5.15 16.49 -2.98
CA ARG A 26 6.57 16.76 -2.69
C ARG A 26 7.52 16.06 -3.66
N SER A 27 7.20 14.83 -4.07
CA SER A 27 8.08 14.02 -4.91
C SER A 27 7.88 14.27 -6.40
N PHE A 28 6.64 14.50 -6.84
CA PHE A 28 6.26 14.51 -8.25
C PHE A 28 5.49 15.77 -8.69
N GLY A 29 4.98 16.56 -7.75
CA GLY A 29 4.23 17.79 -8.05
C GLY A 29 2.81 17.57 -8.58
N MET A 30 2.35 16.31 -8.65
CA MET A 30 1.01 15.91 -9.07
C MET A 30 0.53 14.77 -8.17
N ASP A 31 -0.78 14.73 -7.87
CA ASP A 31 -1.41 13.71 -7.05
C ASP A 31 -1.72 12.43 -7.84
N GLU A 32 -2.01 11.35 -7.11
CA GLU A 32 -2.37 10.00 -7.57
C GLU A 32 -1.20 9.14 -8.13
N PRO A 33 -1.33 7.79 -8.06
CA PRO A 33 -0.32 6.88 -8.59
C PRO A 33 -0.13 7.00 -10.10
N MET A 34 1.10 6.83 -10.57
CA MET A 34 1.41 6.75 -12.02
C MET A 34 1.17 5.36 -12.63
N GLY A 35 1.13 4.32 -11.80
CA GLY A 35 0.90 2.93 -12.21
C GLY A 35 -0.59 2.57 -12.26
N CYS A 36 -0.88 1.33 -12.58
CA CYS A 36 -2.25 0.82 -12.64
C CYS A 36 -2.32 -0.64 -12.16
N TYR A 37 -3.52 -1.21 -12.09
CA TYR A 37 -3.65 -2.56 -11.55
C TYR A 37 -3.06 -3.65 -12.45
N ASP A 38 -2.82 -3.38 -13.74
CA ASP A 38 -2.19 -4.33 -14.67
C ASP A 38 -0.73 -4.64 -14.28
N ASP A 39 -0.12 -3.79 -13.44
CA ASP A 39 1.20 -4.02 -12.86
C ASP A 39 1.23 -5.27 -11.95
N ILE A 40 0.07 -5.71 -11.43
CA ILE A 40 -0.03 -6.91 -10.59
C ILE A 40 0.37 -8.16 -11.39
N GLU A 41 -0.05 -8.28 -12.65
CA GLU A 41 0.29 -9.44 -13.48
C GLU A 41 1.70 -9.35 -14.07
N ALA A 42 2.27 -8.14 -14.14
CA ALA A 42 3.57 -7.88 -14.74
C ALA A 42 4.75 -8.00 -13.75
N THR A 43 4.52 -7.81 -12.45
CA THR A 43 5.61 -7.80 -11.45
C THR A 43 6.13 -9.21 -11.12
N ASP A 44 7.39 -9.26 -10.69
CA ASP A 44 8.04 -10.44 -10.11
C ASP A 44 8.13 -10.39 -8.58
N SER A 45 7.79 -9.27 -7.97
CA SER A 45 7.86 -9.11 -6.51
C SER A 45 6.81 -8.15 -5.98
N PHE A 46 6.21 -8.54 -4.86
CA PHE A 46 5.28 -7.73 -4.09
C PHE A 46 5.88 -7.43 -2.72
N VAL A 47 5.83 -6.17 -2.30
CA VAL A 47 6.23 -5.76 -0.96
C VAL A 47 5.08 -4.98 -0.32
N LEU A 48 4.41 -5.60 0.63
CA LEU A 48 3.29 -5.00 1.36
C LEU A 48 3.81 -4.28 2.60
N TRP A 49 3.82 -2.95 2.57
CA TRP A 49 4.23 -2.09 3.69
C TRP A 49 3.06 -1.79 4.64
N GLY A 50 2.70 -2.74 5.49
CA GLY A 50 1.61 -2.62 6.46
C GLY A 50 0.21 -2.75 5.86
N SER A 51 0.09 -3.02 4.56
CA SER A 51 -1.21 -3.18 3.89
C SER A 51 -1.79 -4.57 4.15
N ASN A 52 -2.92 -4.65 4.84
CA ASN A 52 -3.69 -5.89 4.95
C ASN A 52 -4.62 -6.08 3.73
N MET A 53 -4.02 -6.37 2.57
CA MET A 53 -4.76 -6.49 1.32
C MET A 53 -5.81 -7.61 1.35
N ALA A 54 -5.53 -8.70 2.06
CA ALA A 54 -6.45 -9.84 2.18
C ALA A 54 -7.84 -9.45 2.70
N GLU A 55 -7.92 -8.45 3.59
CA GLU A 55 -9.18 -8.02 4.19
C GLU A 55 -9.66 -6.67 3.65
N MET A 56 -8.73 -5.76 3.31
CA MET A 56 -9.09 -4.37 2.97
C MET A 56 -9.12 -4.10 1.46
N HIS A 57 -8.46 -4.96 0.65
CA HIS A 57 -8.46 -4.88 -0.81
C HIS A 57 -8.58 -6.27 -1.44
N PRO A 58 -9.60 -7.07 -1.09
CA PRO A 58 -9.64 -8.51 -1.34
C PRO A 58 -9.57 -8.89 -2.83
N VAL A 59 -10.13 -8.07 -3.73
CA VAL A 59 -10.08 -8.32 -5.18
C VAL A 59 -8.67 -8.13 -5.74
N LEU A 60 -7.95 -7.10 -5.25
CA LEU A 60 -6.55 -6.92 -5.62
C LEU A 60 -5.68 -8.03 -5.02
N TRP A 61 -5.96 -8.45 -3.78
CA TRP A 61 -5.27 -9.57 -3.17
C TRP A 61 -5.49 -10.89 -3.90
N SER A 62 -6.69 -11.12 -4.44
CA SER A 62 -6.98 -12.26 -5.30
C SER A 62 -6.09 -12.27 -6.54
N ARG A 63 -5.83 -11.10 -7.16
CA ARG A 63 -4.92 -10.98 -8.31
C ARG A 63 -3.45 -11.22 -7.91
N VAL A 64 -3.01 -10.67 -6.77
CA VAL A 64 -1.68 -10.92 -6.21
C VAL A 64 -1.48 -12.43 -5.93
N THR A 65 -2.51 -13.07 -5.37
CA THR A 65 -2.53 -14.51 -5.09
C THR A 65 -2.42 -15.32 -6.38
N ASP A 66 -3.21 -14.98 -7.40
CA ASP A 66 -3.14 -15.65 -8.71
C ASP A 66 -1.76 -15.51 -9.34
N ARG A 67 -1.19 -14.29 -9.37
CA ARG A 67 0.16 -14.05 -9.88
C ARG A 67 1.22 -14.88 -9.13
N ARG A 68 1.17 -14.87 -7.79
CA ARG A 68 2.14 -15.59 -6.95
C ARG A 68 2.03 -17.11 -7.09
N LEU A 69 0.81 -17.66 -7.21
CA LEU A 69 0.60 -19.11 -7.31
C LEU A 69 0.84 -19.66 -8.72
N SER A 70 0.61 -18.86 -9.77
CA SER A 70 0.83 -19.26 -11.16
C SER A 70 2.29 -19.11 -11.63
N ALA A 71 3.10 -18.30 -10.93
CA ALA A 71 4.49 -18.02 -11.30
C ALA A 71 5.45 -18.27 -10.10
N PRO A 72 6.12 -19.44 -10.03
CA PRO A 72 6.95 -19.82 -8.87
C PRO A 72 8.11 -18.87 -8.54
N GLN A 73 8.58 -18.09 -9.52
CA GLN A 73 9.64 -17.09 -9.32
C GLN A 73 9.17 -15.84 -8.58
N VAL A 74 7.85 -15.56 -8.60
CA VAL A 74 7.29 -14.38 -7.98
C VAL A 74 7.41 -14.49 -6.46
N LYS A 75 7.76 -13.39 -5.80
CA LYS A 75 7.90 -13.33 -4.33
C LYS A 75 6.93 -12.33 -3.69
N VAL A 76 6.40 -12.70 -2.52
CA VAL A 76 5.54 -11.84 -1.72
C VAL A 76 6.20 -11.59 -0.36
N ALA A 77 6.60 -10.36 -0.11
CA ALA A 77 7.04 -9.89 1.20
C ALA A 77 5.91 -9.14 1.90
N VAL A 78 5.63 -9.49 3.16
CA VAL A 78 4.59 -8.86 3.97
C VAL A 78 5.21 -8.33 5.25
N LEU A 79 5.22 -7.01 5.36
CA LEU A 79 5.71 -6.30 6.54
C LEU A 79 4.49 -5.76 7.29
N SER A 80 4.37 -6.05 8.59
CA SER A 80 3.28 -5.54 9.41
C SER A 80 3.68 -5.37 10.87
N THR A 81 2.86 -4.72 11.68
CA THR A 81 3.07 -4.59 13.13
C THR A 81 2.41 -5.71 13.93
N PHE A 82 1.59 -6.53 13.27
CA PHE A 82 0.94 -7.73 13.81
C PHE A 82 0.68 -8.71 12.66
N GLU A 83 0.53 -10.00 12.95
CA GLU A 83 0.18 -10.99 11.93
C GLU A 83 -1.32 -10.93 11.57
N HIS A 84 -1.62 -11.08 10.28
CA HIS A 84 -2.98 -11.09 9.73
C HIS A 84 -3.02 -11.94 8.45
N ARG A 85 -4.19 -12.11 7.83
CA ARG A 85 -4.40 -13.06 6.72
C ARG A 85 -3.51 -12.87 5.49
N SER A 86 -2.91 -11.69 5.30
CA SER A 86 -1.95 -11.48 4.20
C SER A 86 -0.64 -12.26 4.40
N PHE A 87 -0.30 -12.65 5.64
CA PHE A 87 0.88 -13.47 5.94
C PHE A 87 0.77 -14.90 5.39
N GLU A 88 -0.43 -15.40 5.11
CA GLU A 88 -0.66 -16.76 4.61
C GLU A 88 -0.02 -17.00 3.22
N LEU A 89 0.19 -15.95 2.42
CA LEU A 89 0.84 -16.01 1.10
C LEU A 89 2.31 -15.55 1.13
N ALA A 90 2.82 -15.07 2.27
CA ALA A 90 4.11 -14.40 2.33
C ALA A 90 5.28 -15.39 2.21
N ASP A 91 6.17 -15.17 1.25
CA ASP A 91 7.50 -15.79 1.22
C ASP A 91 8.43 -15.19 2.28
N LEU A 92 8.29 -13.87 2.51
CA LEU A 92 9.14 -13.09 3.41
C LEU A 92 8.26 -12.32 4.40
N PRO A 93 7.77 -12.97 5.48
CA PRO A 93 7.01 -12.31 6.52
C PRO A 93 7.93 -11.54 7.49
N MET A 94 7.52 -10.34 7.89
CA MET A 94 8.22 -9.57 8.92
C MET A 94 7.24 -8.82 9.81
N VAL A 95 7.30 -9.12 11.11
CA VAL A 95 6.66 -8.29 12.14
C VAL A 95 7.67 -7.28 12.68
N PHE A 96 7.35 -5.99 12.60
CA PHE A 96 8.24 -4.92 13.04
C PHE A 96 7.57 -4.02 14.09
N LYS A 97 8.38 -3.31 14.90
CA LYS A 97 7.86 -2.40 15.93
C LYS A 97 7.22 -1.17 15.29
N PRO A 98 6.07 -0.67 15.79
CA PRO A 98 5.47 0.55 15.27
C PRO A 98 6.49 1.69 15.11
N GLN A 99 6.37 2.44 14.02
CA GLN A 99 7.27 3.53 13.62
C GLN A 99 8.67 3.13 13.12
N THR A 100 9.12 1.87 13.22
CA THR A 100 10.46 1.48 12.74
C THR A 100 10.52 1.24 11.22
N ALA A 101 9.41 1.36 10.49
CA ALA A 101 9.38 1.26 9.02
C ALA A 101 10.31 2.29 8.34
N LEU A 102 10.47 3.48 8.94
CA LEU A 102 11.38 4.51 8.41
C LEU A 102 12.84 4.06 8.38
N ILE A 103 13.26 3.26 9.36
CA ILE A 103 14.63 2.73 9.41
C ILE A 103 14.80 1.69 8.32
N ILE A 104 13.82 0.81 8.12
CA ILE A 104 13.86 -0.22 7.08
C ILE A 104 13.93 0.43 5.69
N LEU A 105 13.23 1.56 5.48
CA LEU A 105 13.27 2.28 4.20
C LEU A 105 14.59 3.01 3.92
N ASN A 106 15.36 3.38 4.95
CA ASN A 106 16.61 4.13 4.81
C ASN A 106 17.84 3.26 4.50
N TYR A 107 17.74 1.95 4.65
CA TYR A 107 18.82 0.97 4.42
C TYR A 107 18.64 0.26 3.09
#